data_AF-A0A840P4W7-F1
#
_entry.id   AF-A0A840P4W7-F1
#
_cell.length_a   1.000
_cell.length_b   1.000
_cell.length_c   1.000
_cell.angle_alpha   90.00
_cell.angle_beta   90.00
_cell.angle_gamma   90.00
#
_symmetry.space_group_name_H-M   'P 1'
#
loop_
_entity.id
_entity.type
_entity.pdbx_description
1 polymer ?
#
loop_
_entity_poly.entity_id
_entity_poly.type
_entity_poly.pdbx_seq_one_letter_code
_entity_poly.pdbx_strand_id
1 'polypeptide(L)'
;MTLDFRDQAVSNPPAPAAVASAPTPEAHLGPQLICQTGDVDEMACSELVERVTDYLEGALQPDDLRRVRDHLDACESCESYVAQMRAAIRVTGSLSEEGTTDEVETGLIEIYRQWITERDDK
;
A
#
# COMPACT_ATOMS: atom_id res chain seq x y z
N MET A 1 -28.64 -6.35 -31.73
CA MET A 1 -29.12 -7.11 -30.55
C MET A 1 -28.22 -6.77 -29.39
N THR A 2 -28.63 -5.78 -28.60
CA THR A 2 -27.96 -5.28 -27.41
C THR A 2 -28.31 -6.18 -26.23
N LEU A 3 -27.33 -6.74 -25.54
CA LEU A 3 -27.54 -7.37 -24.23
C LEU A 3 -27.21 -6.32 -23.16
N ASP A 4 -28.26 -5.93 -22.44
CA ASP A 4 -28.31 -4.91 -21.41
C ASP A 4 -27.85 -5.53 -20.08
N PHE A 5 -26.68 -5.14 -19.59
CA PHE A 5 -26.02 -5.70 -18.39
C PHE A 5 -26.59 -5.14 -17.07
N ARG A 6 -27.76 -4.47 -17.09
CA ARG A 6 -28.20 -3.60 -16.00
C ARG A 6 -29.27 -4.18 -15.07
N ASP A 7 -29.51 -5.49 -15.06
CA ASP A 7 -30.53 -6.09 -14.17
C ASP A 7 -30.08 -7.42 -13.57
N GLN A 8 -28.99 -7.39 -12.78
CA GLN A 8 -28.65 -8.48 -11.90
C GLN A 8 -28.60 -7.98 -10.46
N ALA A 9 -29.78 -7.90 -9.84
CA ALA A 9 -29.92 -7.72 -8.41
C ALA A 9 -29.41 -8.98 -7.70
N VAL A 10 -28.12 -8.99 -7.34
CA VAL A 10 -27.59 -9.98 -6.40
C VAL A 10 -28.17 -9.65 -5.03
N SER A 11 -29.08 -10.50 -4.56
CA SER A 11 -29.59 -10.45 -3.19
C SER A 11 -28.43 -10.73 -2.24
N ASN A 12 -27.97 -9.70 -1.53
CA ASN A 12 -26.93 -9.84 -0.53
C ASN A 12 -27.52 -10.56 0.70
N PRO A 13 -26.92 -11.66 1.20
CA PRO A 13 -27.32 -12.26 2.47
C PRO A 13 -27.06 -11.30 3.65
N PRO A 14 -27.83 -11.39 4.74
CA PRO A 14 -27.62 -10.56 5.92
C PRO A 14 -26.24 -10.83 6.53
N ALA A 15 -25.48 -9.77 6.79
CA ALA A 15 -24.19 -9.84 7.45
C ALA A 15 -24.30 -10.56 8.82
N PRO A 16 -23.33 -11.40 9.22
CA PRO A 16 -23.35 -12.03 10.52
C PRO A 16 -23.20 -10.96 11.62
N ALA A 17 -23.99 -11.10 12.68
CA ALA A 17 -23.94 -10.23 13.84
C ALA A 17 -22.61 -10.38 14.60
N ALA A 18 -22.06 -9.22 14.99
CA ALA A 18 -20.98 -9.02 15.96
C ALA A 18 -19.54 -9.35 15.52
N VAL A 19 -18.96 -8.45 14.72
CA VAL A 19 -17.54 -8.07 14.90
C VAL A 19 -17.49 -6.86 15.84
N ALA A 20 -16.71 -6.99 16.91
CA ALA A 20 -16.47 -5.92 17.87
C ALA A 20 -15.90 -4.68 17.16
N SER A 21 -16.54 -3.54 17.43
CA SER A 21 -16.17 -2.16 17.09
C SER A 21 -15.15 -1.98 15.96
N ALA A 22 -15.65 -1.91 14.73
CA ALA A 22 -14.92 -1.24 13.66
C ALA A 22 -14.72 0.25 14.03
N PRO A 23 -13.51 0.83 13.90
CA PRO A 23 -13.36 2.27 13.98
C PRO A 23 -14.16 2.92 12.84
N THR A 24 -14.89 4.00 13.15
CA THR A 24 -15.68 4.77 12.17
C THR A 24 -14.78 5.33 11.06
N PRO A 25 -15.23 5.40 9.80
CA PRO A 25 -14.39 5.76 8.65
C PRO A 25 -14.14 7.28 8.48
N GLU A 26 -14.52 8.11 9.45
CA GLU A 26 -14.39 9.57 9.35
C GLU A 26 -13.48 10.10 10.46
N ALA A 27 -12.15 10.14 10.25
CA ALA A 27 -11.26 11.08 10.98
C ALA A 27 -9.79 11.19 10.54
N HIS A 28 -9.21 10.49 9.54
CA HIS A 28 -7.76 10.65 9.23
C HIS A 28 -7.36 10.69 7.74
N LEU A 29 -8.18 11.26 6.85
CA LEU A 29 -7.72 11.62 5.50
C LEU A 29 -7.26 13.09 5.43
N GLY A 30 -6.05 13.36 5.95
CA GLY A 30 -5.18 14.51 5.60
C GLY A 30 -5.11 15.72 6.56
N PRO A 31 -4.01 16.52 6.55
CA PRO A 31 -2.60 16.15 6.63
C PRO A 31 -2.10 16.27 8.09
N GLN A 32 -1.86 15.16 8.78
CA GLN A 32 -1.03 15.17 10.01
C GLN A 32 0.46 15.25 9.64
N LEU A 33 0.80 16.10 8.66
CA LEU A 33 2.16 16.32 8.22
C LEU A 33 2.67 17.64 8.81
N ILE A 34 2.94 17.67 10.12
CA ILE A 34 3.85 18.69 10.64
C ILE A 34 4.70 18.17 11.80
N CYS A 35 5.90 17.70 11.45
CA CYS A 35 7.10 17.92 12.25
C CYS A 35 8.10 18.70 11.39
N GLN A 36 7.74 19.93 11.04
CA GLN A 36 8.63 20.86 10.34
C GLN A 36 9.37 21.74 11.37
N THR A 37 10.30 21.18 12.13
CA THR A 37 11.51 21.89 12.60
C THR A 37 12.48 20.87 13.19
N GLY A 38 13.69 20.79 12.62
CA GLY A 38 14.69 19.80 12.97
C GLY A 38 15.24 19.93 14.39
N ASP A 39 15.55 18.78 15.00
CA ASP A 39 16.93 18.24 14.97
C ASP A 39 16.89 16.70 15.14
N VAL A 40 17.36 15.97 14.13
CA VAL A 40 17.82 14.55 14.20
C VAL A 40 18.99 14.38 13.21
N ASP A 41 19.88 15.37 13.14
CA ASP A 41 21.11 15.64 12.33
C ASP A 41 21.36 14.99 10.94
N GLU A 42 20.64 13.98 10.47
CA GLU A 42 20.87 13.37 9.17
C GLU A 42 19.61 13.18 8.30
N MET A 43 18.36 13.23 8.77
CA MET A 43 17.20 13.00 7.89
C MET A 43 15.94 13.79 8.26
N ALA A 44 15.30 14.42 7.27
CA ALA A 44 14.02 15.10 7.43
C ALA A 44 12.83 14.12 7.34
N CYS A 45 11.70 14.44 7.97
CA CYS A 45 10.48 13.61 7.88
C CYS A 45 10.02 13.40 6.42
N SER A 46 10.12 14.43 5.57
CA SER A 46 9.77 14.32 4.15
C SER A 46 10.68 13.35 3.40
N GLU A 47 11.99 13.38 3.71
CA GLU A 47 12.97 12.47 3.13
C GLU A 47 12.69 11.02 3.56
N LEU A 48 12.34 10.78 4.82
CA LEU A 48 11.93 9.44 5.27
C LEU A 48 10.69 8.95 4.50
N VAL A 49 9.68 9.80 4.31
CA VAL A 49 8.46 9.45 3.57
C VAL A 49 8.80 9.12 2.12
N GLU A 50 9.73 9.83 1.48
CA GLU A 50 10.20 9.51 0.12
C GLU A 50 10.93 8.17 0.06
N ARG A 51 11.66 7.79 1.12
CA ARG A 51 12.42 6.53 1.20
C ARG A 51 11.64 5.37 1.83
N VAL A 52 10.39 5.58 2.23
CA VAL A 52 9.66 4.60 3.05
C VAL A 52 9.45 3.27 2.32
N THR A 53 9.21 3.31 1.01
CA THR A 53 9.03 2.10 0.19
C THR A 53 10.31 1.28 0.15
N ASP A 54 11.44 1.89 -0.20
CA ASP A 54 12.74 1.22 -0.22
C ASP A 54 13.12 0.64 1.16
N TYR A 55 12.76 1.33 2.23
CA TYR A 55 12.97 0.83 3.60
C TYR A 55 12.12 -0.42 3.89
N LEU A 56 10.84 -0.40 3.52
CA LEU A 56 9.91 -1.51 3.72
C LEU A 56 10.26 -2.73 2.86
N GLU A 57 10.84 -2.50 1.68
CA GLU A 57 11.27 -3.53 0.73
C GLU A 57 12.71 -4.01 1.00
N GLY A 58 13.45 -3.36 1.90
CA GLY A 58 14.86 -3.69 2.19
C GLY A 58 15.83 -3.33 1.06
N ALA A 59 15.46 -2.37 0.21
CA ALA A 59 16.24 -1.91 -0.94
C ALA A 59 17.16 -0.72 -0.63
N LEU A 60 17.13 -0.19 0.60
CA LEU A 60 18.00 0.92 1.00
C LEU A 60 19.47 0.51 1.11
N GLN A 61 20.33 1.45 0.70
CA GLN A 61 21.77 1.34 0.96
C GLN A 61 22.06 1.46 2.47
N PRO A 62 23.18 0.89 2.96
CA PRO A 62 23.48 0.83 4.39
C PRO A 62 23.45 2.18 5.12
N ASP A 63 23.94 3.25 4.48
CA ASP A 63 23.96 4.59 5.08
C ASP A 63 22.55 5.17 5.22
N ASP A 64 21.70 5.01 4.20
CA ASP A 64 20.31 5.49 4.24
C ASP A 64 19.47 4.65 5.22
N LEU A 65 19.73 3.35 5.32
CA LEU A 65 19.07 2.48 6.29
C LEU A 65 19.39 2.91 7.74
N ARG A 66 20.64 3.29 8.01
CA ARG A 66 21.05 3.84 9.31
C ARG A 66 20.30 5.13 9.60
N ARG A 67 20.30 6.09 8.66
CA ARG A 67 19.59 7.37 8.79
C ARG A 67 18.09 7.21 9.05
N VAL A 68 17.44 6.29 8.33
CA VAL A 68 16.01 5.98 8.56
C VAL A 68 15.78 5.40 9.95
N ARG A 69 16.62 4.46 10.41
CA ARG A 69 16.49 3.87 11.76
C ARG A 69 16.67 4.92 12.85
N ASP A 70 17.73 5.72 12.76
CA ASP A 70 18.01 6.79 13.73
C ASP A 70 16.82 7.79 13.79
N HIS A 71 16.21 8.09 12.64
CA HIS A 71 15.02 8.93 12.58
C HIS A 71 13.77 8.28 13.21
N LEU A 72 13.53 6.99 12.94
CA LEU A 72 12.39 6.28 13.53
C LEU A 72 12.49 6.18 15.05
N ASP A 73 13.70 6.01 15.58
CA ASP A 73 13.95 5.98 17.04
C ASP A 73 13.70 7.35 17.70
N ALA A 74 13.88 8.45 16.96
CA ALA A 74 13.72 9.82 17.46
C ALA A 74 12.34 10.44 17.20
N CYS A 75 11.54 9.88 16.27
CA CYS A 75 10.31 10.49 15.78
C CYS A 75 9.12 9.52 15.82
N GLU A 76 8.34 9.60 16.89
CA GLU A 76 7.14 8.78 17.13
C GLU A 76 6.09 8.87 16.00
N SER A 77 5.95 10.04 15.36
CA SER A 77 5.02 10.20 14.24
C SER A 77 5.45 9.44 13.00
N CYS A 78 6.76 9.40 12.70
CA CYS A 78 7.30 8.61 11.59
C CYS A 78 7.27 7.11 11.91
N GLU A 79 7.53 6.71 13.16
CA GLU A 79 7.33 5.33 13.61
C GLU A 79 5.88 4.87 13.39
N SER A 80 4.93 5.69 13.83
CA SER A 80 3.49 5.44 13.65
C SER A 80 3.11 5.36 12.17
N TYR A 81 3.65 6.24 11.33
CA TYR A 81 3.43 6.22 9.88
C TYR A 81 3.93 4.91 9.25
N VAL A 82 5.16 4.49 9.56
CA VAL A 82 5.71 3.23 9.07
C VAL A 82 4.90 2.04 9.57
N ALA A 83 4.42 2.06 10.82
CA ALA A 83 3.55 1.01 11.36
C ALA A 83 2.23 0.90 10.58
N GLN A 84 1.63 2.04 10.20
CA GLN A 84 0.43 2.09 9.34
C GLN A 84 0.72 1.50 7.96
N MET A 85 1.83 1.90 7.32
CA MET A 85 2.22 1.36 6.01
C MET A 85 2.43 -0.16 6.06
N ARG A 86 3.09 -0.68 7.12
CA ARG A 86 3.23 -2.12 7.35
C ARG A 86 1.87 -2.81 7.53
N ALA A 87 0.92 -2.16 8.21
CA ALA A 87 -0.42 -2.70 8.37
C ALA A 87 -1.17 -2.75 7.03
N ALA A 88 -1.08 -1.69 6.22
CA ALA A 88 -1.64 -1.65 4.88
C ALA A 88 -1.07 -2.81 4.02
N ILE A 89 0.25 -2.97 3.98
CA ILE A 89 0.91 -4.07 3.24
C ILE A 89 0.43 -5.44 3.72
N ARG A 90 0.31 -5.67 5.03
CA ARG A 90 -0.20 -6.95 5.55
C ARG A 90 -1.64 -7.20 5.09
N VAL A 91 -2.51 -6.19 5.18
CA VAL A 91 -3.92 -6.32 4.79
C VAL A 91 -4.04 -6.57 3.30
N THR A 92 -3.38 -5.77 2.46
CA THR A 92 -3.44 -5.91 1.01
C THR A 92 -2.73 -7.18 0.52
N GLY A 93 -1.63 -7.57 1.15
CA GLY A 93 -0.94 -8.83 0.85
C GLY A 93 -1.70 -10.07 1.34
N SER A 94 -2.61 -9.92 2.31
CA SER A 94 -3.50 -11.01 2.76
C SER A 94 -4.74 -11.19 1.89
N LEU A 95 -4.97 -10.29 0.92
CA LEU A 95 -5.95 -10.51 -0.13
C LEU A 95 -5.39 -11.64 -1.01
N SER A 96 -5.77 -12.86 -0.65
CA SER A 96 -5.13 -14.10 -1.05
C SER A 96 -5.05 -14.31 -2.56
N GLU A 97 -4.01 -15.07 -2.93
CA GLU A 97 -3.80 -15.78 -4.20
C GLU A 97 -4.99 -16.67 -4.61
N GLU A 98 -5.99 -16.86 -3.73
CA GLU A 98 -7.28 -17.53 -4.01
C GLU A 98 -8.02 -16.96 -5.24
N GLY A 99 -7.72 -15.72 -5.65
CA GLY A 99 -8.22 -15.12 -6.88
C GLY A 99 -7.33 -15.30 -8.12
N THR A 100 -6.10 -15.75 -7.96
CA THR A 100 -5.12 -15.90 -9.04
C THR A 100 -5.00 -17.38 -9.39
N THR A 101 -5.85 -17.83 -10.31
CA THR A 101 -5.67 -19.14 -10.93
C THR A 101 -4.49 -19.09 -11.90
N ASP A 102 -3.91 -20.24 -12.22
CA ASP A 102 -2.87 -20.36 -13.27
C ASP A 102 -3.32 -19.74 -14.61
N GLU A 103 -4.63 -19.77 -14.89
CA GLU A 103 -5.24 -19.15 -16.08
C GLU A 103 -5.18 -17.61 -16.02
N VAL A 104 -5.52 -17.02 -14.87
CA VAL A 104 -5.43 -15.57 -14.65
C VAL A 104 -3.98 -15.09 -14.73
N GLU A 105 -3.05 -15.83 -14.10
CA GLU A 105 -1.63 -15.52 -14.16
C GLU A 105 -1.09 -15.57 -15.59
N THR A 106 -1.39 -16.65 -16.31
CA THR A 106 -0.96 -16.82 -17.71
C THR A 106 -1.51 -15.72 -18.61
N GLY A 107 -2.79 -15.39 -18.47
CA GLY A 107 -3.43 -14.32 -19.25
C GLY A 107 -2.83 -12.94 -18.98
N LEU A 108 -2.54 -12.62 -17.72
CA LEU A 108 -1.88 -11.35 -17.37
C LEU A 108 -0.47 -11.26 -17.95
N ILE A 109 0.32 -12.34 -17.88
CA ILE A 109 1.67 -12.39 -18.43
C ILE A 109 1.63 -12.22 -19.96
N GLU A 110 0.70 -12.85 -20.65
CA GLU A 110 0.56 -12.73 -22.11
C GLU A 110 0.21 -11.30 -22.52
N ILE A 111 -0.77 -10.68 -21.87
CA ILE A 111 -1.14 -9.27 -22.10
C ILE A 111 0.05 -8.35 -21.86
N TYR A 112 0.79 -8.56 -20.78
CA TYR A 112 1.95 -7.73 -20.45
C TYR A 112 3.09 -7.88 -21.48
N ARG A 113 3.38 -9.11 -21.94
CA ARG A 113 4.40 -9.36 -22.97
C ARG A 113 4.04 -8.74 -24.31
N GLN A 114 2.76 -8.81 -24.69
CA GLN A 114 2.26 -8.13 -25.89
C GLN A 114 2.50 -6.62 -25.77
N TRP A 115 2.13 -6.02 -24.65
CA TRP A 115 2.29 -4.59 -24.40
C TRP A 115 3.75 -4.13 -24.47
N ILE A 116 4.72 -4.90 -23.95
CA ILE A 116 6.15 -4.58 -24.08
C ILE A 116 6.58 -4.60 -25.56
N THR A 117 6.20 -5.64 -26.29
CA THR A 117 6.60 -5.79 -27.70
C THR A 117 6.08 -4.64 -28.56
N GLU A 118 4.81 -4.25 -28.37
CA GLU A 118 4.18 -3.12 -29.07
C GLU A 118 4.82 -1.77 -28.73
N ARG A 119 5.51 -1.65 -27.59
CA ARG A 119 6.22 -0.43 -27.17
C ARG A 119 7.64 -0.38 -27.70
N ASP A 120 8.31 -1.51 -27.79
CA ASP A 120 9.69 -1.60 -28.30
C ASP A 120 9.74 -1.46 -29.83
N ASP A 121 8.64 -1.78 -30.53
CA ASP A 121 8.48 -1.57 -31.97
C ASP A 121 8.21 -0.10 -32.37
N LYS A 122 8.20 0.85 -31.42
CA LYS A 122 7.90 2.27 -31.64
C LYS A 122 9.03 3.20 -31.21
#